data_AF-A0A2H0BJZ4-F1
#
_entry.id   AF-A0A2H0BJZ4-F1
#
_cell.length_a   1.000
_cell.length_b   1.000
_cell.length_c   1.000
_cell.angle_alpha   90.00
_cell.angle_beta   90.00
_cell.angle_gamma   90.00
#
_symmetry.space_group_name_H-M   'P 1'
#
loop_
_entity.id
_entity.type
_entity.pdbx_description
1 polymer ?
#
loop_
_entity_poly.entity_id
_entity_poly.type
_entity_poly.pdbx_seq_one_letter_code
_entity_poly.pdbx_strand_id
1 'polypeptide(L)'
;MIFHKKTFLMKFILGILIFSQVAVPLVARAVGTIPFGGIVTGVIPCLCSGNFLIIQKPVAGPAMLMYQPGVSRLYQYGQILVPGTQILGNASVPVPCVELIVIFCVPIYTAPLITMVGTSGIAGAIPNFGGPNGSANPNSSGAPPGPNTPSPTGSTTNNPCSTNQSQSSAGYITANEGWRNNVYVDSRGNPTVGIGHLIRAGESIPSGYLTDTQVRNYFNQDYSRAVNDARGAADRHNVDFDSLSPARQTVLVDMAFNMGTNPNGLTQGQQGLDGFNRMWSGIEAGDWQRAGQEVQGSGYYGPRADRNAQIMATDDQSLINQQINRDPRSASICPI
;
A
#
# COMPACT_ATOMS: atom_id res chain seq x y z
N MET A 1 -18.76 -73.08 -21.15
CA MET A 1 -17.87 -71.97 -20.75
C MET A 1 -18.12 -70.79 -21.68
N ILE A 2 -17.94 -69.55 -21.21
CA ILE A 2 -18.10 -68.28 -21.96
C ILE A 2 -19.54 -67.73 -22.05
N PHE A 3 -20.24 -67.44 -20.94
CA PHE A 3 -21.41 -66.53 -21.03
C PHE A 3 -21.80 -65.82 -19.73
N HIS A 4 -20.87 -65.56 -18.79
CA HIS A 4 -21.21 -64.88 -17.52
C HIS A 4 -20.27 -63.73 -17.11
N LYS A 5 -19.30 -63.32 -17.95
CA LYS A 5 -18.33 -62.26 -17.60
C LYS A 5 -18.68 -60.85 -18.13
N LYS A 6 -19.61 -60.70 -19.07
CA LYS A 6 -19.92 -59.39 -19.68
C LYS A 6 -21.04 -58.59 -18.99
N THR A 7 -21.93 -59.24 -18.24
CA THR A 7 -23.04 -58.58 -17.54
C THR A 7 -22.64 -57.94 -16.21
N PHE A 8 -21.53 -58.34 -15.61
CA PHE A 8 -21.02 -57.72 -14.38
C PHE A 8 -20.32 -56.38 -14.66
N LEU A 9 -19.57 -56.29 -15.77
CA LEU A 9 -18.82 -55.09 -16.13
C LEU A 9 -19.73 -53.93 -16.56
N MET A 10 -20.86 -54.23 -17.20
CA MET A 10 -21.80 -53.20 -17.69
C MET A 10 -22.75 -52.68 -16.59
N LYS A 11 -23.06 -53.50 -15.57
CA LYS A 11 -23.80 -53.04 -14.38
C LYS A 11 -22.92 -52.24 -13.41
N PHE A 12 -21.61 -52.44 -13.43
CA PHE A 12 -20.68 -51.61 -12.66
C PHE A 12 -20.50 -50.21 -13.28
N ILE A 13 -20.50 -50.12 -14.62
CA ILE A 13 -20.40 -48.83 -15.33
C ILE A 13 -21.71 -48.03 -15.25
N LEU A 14 -22.88 -48.70 -15.28
CA LEU A 14 -24.17 -48.01 -15.12
C LEU A 14 -24.50 -47.68 -13.65
N GLY A 15 -23.98 -48.45 -12.69
CA GLY A 15 -24.14 -48.18 -11.25
C GLY A 15 -23.25 -47.03 -10.73
N ILE A 16 -22.15 -46.73 -11.42
CA ILE A 16 -21.27 -45.58 -11.11
C ILE A 16 -21.79 -44.28 -11.77
N LEU A 17 -22.56 -44.38 -12.85
CA LEU A 17 -23.12 -43.21 -13.56
C LEU A 17 -24.44 -42.67 -12.98
N ILE A 18 -25.13 -43.41 -12.11
CA ILE A 18 -26.42 -43.01 -11.53
C ILE A 18 -26.28 -42.46 -10.08
N PHE A 19 -25.06 -42.39 -9.53
CA PHE A 19 -24.80 -41.77 -8.22
C PHE A 19 -24.19 -40.36 -8.29
N SER A 20 -24.31 -39.65 -9.43
CA SER A 20 -23.76 -38.28 -9.59
C SER A 20 -24.81 -37.16 -9.65
N GLN A 21 -26.06 -37.43 -9.31
CA GLN A 21 -27.10 -36.40 -9.21
C GLN A 21 -27.57 -36.24 -7.77
N VAL A 22 -26.63 -36.07 -6.83
CA VAL A 22 -26.95 -35.24 -5.67
C VAL A 22 -26.94 -33.83 -6.22
N ALA A 23 -28.11 -33.38 -6.69
CA ALA A 23 -28.41 -31.97 -6.80
C ALA A 23 -28.17 -31.40 -5.40
N VAL A 24 -26.96 -30.90 -5.18
CA VAL A 24 -26.63 -30.15 -3.97
C VAL A 24 -27.62 -29.00 -4.02
N PRO A 25 -28.58 -28.90 -3.09
CA PRO A 25 -29.43 -27.75 -3.09
C PRO A 25 -28.48 -26.56 -2.98
N LEU A 26 -28.54 -25.64 -3.94
CA LEU A 26 -27.83 -24.36 -3.92
C LEU A 26 -28.52 -23.47 -2.87
N VAL A 27 -28.70 -24.03 -1.68
CA VAL A 27 -28.89 -23.25 -0.47
C VAL A 27 -27.50 -22.68 -0.28
N ALA A 28 -27.36 -21.40 -0.62
CA ALA A 28 -26.41 -20.51 0.01
C ALA A 28 -26.71 -20.57 1.51
N ARG A 29 -26.28 -21.65 2.17
CA ARG A 29 -26.09 -21.68 3.60
C ARG A 29 -25.08 -20.57 3.79
N ALA A 30 -25.43 -19.56 4.59
CA ALA A 30 -24.46 -18.60 5.05
C ALA A 30 -23.36 -19.41 5.77
N VAL A 31 -22.33 -19.78 5.01
CA VAL A 31 -21.18 -20.49 5.52
C VAL A 31 -20.58 -19.52 6.50
N GLY A 32 -20.64 -19.88 7.78
CA GLY A 32 -20.08 -19.07 8.85
C GLY A 32 -18.64 -18.76 8.47
N THR A 33 -18.37 -17.48 8.24
CA THR A 33 -17.01 -17.00 8.02
C THR A 33 -16.21 -17.33 9.28
N ILE A 34 -15.09 -18.02 9.11
CA ILE A 34 -14.18 -18.36 10.19
C ILE A 34 -13.17 -17.22 10.28
N PRO A 35 -13.27 -16.33 11.29
CA PRO A 35 -12.24 -15.32 11.48
C PRO A 35 -10.94 -16.00 11.87
N PHE A 36 -9.83 -15.51 11.31
CA PHE A 36 -8.50 -16.00 11.63
C PHE A 36 -7.52 -14.84 11.76
N GLY A 37 -6.48 -15.04 12.55
CA GLY A 37 -5.32 -14.16 12.54
C GLY A 37 -4.12 -14.79 13.21
N GLY A 38 -2.93 -14.36 12.81
CA GLY A 38 -1.68 -14.99 13.24
C GLY A 38 -0.50 -14.53 12.42
N ILE A 39 0.66 -15.15 12.65
CA ILE A 39 1.90 -14.86 11.91
C ILE A 39 2.14 -15.99 10.92
N VAL A 40 2.32 -15.67 9.64
CA VAL A 40 2.70 -16.66 8.61
C VAL A 40 4.05 -17.26 8.99
N THR A 41 4.14 -18.57 9.12
CA THR A 41 5.39 -19.29 9.42
C THR A 41 5.87 -20.13 8.24
N GLY A 42 4.99 -20.43 7.28
CA GLY A 42 5.35 -21.18 6.09
C GLY A 42 4.30 -21.06 4.99
N VAL A 43 4.72 -21.28 3.76
CA VAL A 43 3.88 -21.25 2.56
C VAL A 43 4.25 -22.43 1.69
N ILE A 44 3.27 -23.26 1.34
CA ILE A 44 3.47 -24.44 0.48
C ILE A 44 2.63 -24.24 -0.79
N PRO A 45 3.25 -24.21 -1.98
CA PRO A 45 2.54 -24.02 -3.24
C PRO A 45 1.91 -25.34 -3.72
N CYS A 46 0.58 -25.41 -3.77
CA CYS A 46 -0.18 -26.57 -4.22
C CYS A 46 -0.22 -26.65 -5.75
N LEU A 47 0.73 -27.34 -6.37
CA LEU A 47 1.00 -27.23 -7.81
C LEU A 47 -0.17 -27.66 -8.70
N CYS A 48 -0.92 -28.69 -8.32
CA CYS A 48 -2.03 -29.17 -9.15
C CYS A 48 -3.33 -28.36 -8.97
N SER A 49 -3.55 -27.74 -7.81
CA SER A 49 -4.74 -26.92 -7.56
C SER A 49 -4.51 -25.42 -7.79
N GLY A 50 -3.27 -24.98 -7.98
CA GLY A 50 -2.93 -23.56 -8.14
C GLY A 50 -3.14 -22.72 -6.87
N ASN A 51 -3.28 -23.39 -5.72
CA ASN A 51 -3.50 -22.75 -4.43
C ASN A 51 -2.18 -22.62 -3.65
N PHE A 52 -2.19 -21.82 -2.59
CA PHE A 52 -1.11 -21.75 -1.61
C PHE A 52 -1.63 -22.15 -0.23
N LEU A 53 -1.05 -23.19 0.35
CA LEU A 53 -1.29 -23.55 1.73
C LEU A 53 -0.47 -22.62 2.63
N ILE A 54 -1.16 -21.77 3.37
CA ILE A 54 -0.58 -20.84 4.33
C ILE A 54 -0.55 -21.50 5.70
N ILE A 55 0.65 -21.63 6.27
CA ILE A 55 0.86 -22.09 7.64
C ILE A 55 1.10 -20.86 8.48
N GLN A 56 0.33 -20.70 9.54
CA GLN A 56 0.50 -19.62 10.50
C GLN A 56 0.65 -20.15 11.92
N LYS A 57 1.30 -19.36 12.78
CA LYS A 57 1.15 -19.44 14.23
C LYS A 57 -0.10 -18.63 14.61
N PRO A 58 -1.24 -19.27 14.89
CA PRO A 58 -2.50 -18.57 15.07
C PRO A 58 -2.54 -17.83 16.41
N VAL A 59 -3.04 -16.60 16.39
CA VAL A 59 -3.61 -15.91 17.55
C VAL A 59 -5.11 -16.24 17.66
N ALA A 60 -5.78 -16.47 16.52
CA ALA A 60 -7.14 -16.95 16.42
C ALA A 60 -7.36 -17.74 15.12
N GLY A 61 -8.30 -18.69 15.14
CA GLY A 61 -8.66 -19.49 13.97
C GLY A 61 -7.70 -20.63 13.64
N PRO A 62 -7.83 -21.26 12.46
CA PRO A 62 -7.09 -22.44 12.07
C PRO A 62 -5.61 -22.14 11.79
N ALA A 63 -4.73 -23.08 12.13
CA ALA A 63 -3.28 -22.96 11.90
C ALA A 63 -2.88 -23.09 10.42
N MET A 64 -3.72 -23.75 9.62
CA MET A 64 -3.53 -23.89 8.17
C MET A 64 -4.72 -23.26 7.44
N LEU A 65 -4.42 -22.49 6.40
CA LEU A 65 -5.38 -21.76 5.58
C LEU A 65 -5.05 -21.95 4.11
N MET A 66 -6.04 -21.87 3.24
CA MET A 66 -5.81 -21.88 1.80
C MET A 66 -5.95 -20.49 1.22
N TYR A 67 -4.92 -20.01 0.52
CA TYR A 67 -5.00 -18.84 -0.34
C TYR A 67 -5.17 -19.29 -1.80
N GLN A 68 -6.22 -18.84 -2.47
CA GLN A 68 -6.46 -19.13 -3.88
C GLN A 68 -6.37 -17.83 -4.69
N PRO A 69 -5.36 -17.68 -5.56
CA PRO A 69 -5.25 -16.52 -6.44
C PRO A 69 -6.53 -16.32 -7.27
N GLY A 70 -7.01 -15.08 -7.35
CA GLY A 70 -8.23 -14.73 -8.09
C GLY A 70 -9.55 -15.02 -7.38
N VAL A 71 -9.55 -15.82 -6.30
CA VAL A 71 -10.75 -16.09 -5.48
C VAL A 71 -10.62 -15.42 -4.11
N SER A 72 -9.48 -15.58 -3.44
CA SER A 72 -9.17 -14.94 -2.17
C SER A 72 -8.93 -13.44 -2.35
N ARG A 73 -9.63 -12.60 -1.58
CA ARG A 73 -9.43 -11.15 -1.61
C ARG A 73 -8.30 -10.75 -0.67
N LEU A 74 -7.23 -10.22 -1.24
CA LEU A 74 -6.08 -9.69 -0.50
C LEU A 74 -6.28 -8.19 -0.26
N TYR A 75 -6.24 -7.79 1.00
CA TYR A 75 -6.30 -6.41 1.47
C TYR A 75 -4.88 -5.94 1.82
N GLN A 76 -4.73 -4.71 2.33
CA GLN A 76 -3.48 -3.93 2.43
C GLN A 76 -2.18 -4.71 2.73
N TYR A 77 -1.07 -4.21 2.16
CA TYR A 77 0.32 -4.69 2.19
C TYR A 77 0.62 -5.94 1.34
N GLY A 78 -0.34 -6.84 1.12
CA GLY A 78 -0.24 -7.92 0.14
C GLY A 78 0.86 -8.97 0.37
N GLN A 79 1.46 -9.03 1.56
CA GLN A 79 2.62 -9.88 1.88
C GLN A 79 2.26 -11.27 2.41
N ILE A 80 1.12 -11.83 2.01
CA ILE A 80 0.62 -13.11 2.57
C ILE A 80 1.53 -14.30 2.29
N LEU A 81 2.30 -14.25 1.20
CA LEU A 81 3.22 -15.32 0.82
C LEU A 81 4.61 -15.19 1.49
N VAL A 82 4.78 -14.23 2.40
CA VAL A 82 6.05 -13.97 3.10
C VAL A 82 5.95 -14.47 4.54
N PRO A 83 6.81 -15.42 4.98
CA PRO A 83 6.93 -15.79 6.38
C PRO A 83 7.31 -14.59 7.26
N GLY A 84 6.72 -14.50 8.45
CA GLY A 84 6.87 -13.38 9.40
C GLY A 84 5.76 -12.34 9.32
N THR A 85 4.94 -12.34 8.27
CA THR A 85 3.83 -11.40 8.09
C THR A 85 2.66 -11.72 9.03
N GLN A 86 2.12 -10.72 9.74
CA GLN A 86 0.86 -10.93 10.46
C GLN A 86 -0.30 -10.88 9.46
N ILE A 87 -1.22 -11.81 9.56
CA ILE A 87 -2.41 -11.91 8.73
C ILE A 87 -3.65 -11.85 9.61
N LEU A 88 -4.70 -11.23 9.10
CA LEU A 88 -6.02 -11.18 9.72
C LEU A 88 -7.06 -11.26 8.62
N GLY A 89 -8.07 -12.11 8.78
CA GLY A 89 -9.04 -12.30 7.72
C GLY A 89 -10.19 -13.22 8.09
N ASN A 90 -10.94 -13.58 7.05
CA ASN A 90 -12.02 -14.53 7.10
C ASN A 90 -11.73 -15.68 6.14
N ALA A 91 -11.97 -16.89 6.60
CA ALA A 91 -11.96 -18.09 5.80
C ALA A 91 -13.36 -18.68 5.70
N SER A 92 -13.55 -19.57 4.74
CA SER A 92 -14.82 -20.22 4.46
C SER A 92 -14.63 -21.73 4.40
N VAL A 93 -15.46 -22.42 3.63
CA VAL A 93 -15.39 -23.88 3.50
C VAL A 93 -13.97 -24.33 3.11
N PRO A 94 -13.51 -25.48 3.64
CA PRO A 94 -12.22 -26.02 3.28
C PRO A 94 -12.12 -26.41 1.80
N VAL A 95 -10.93 -26.21 1.25
CA VAL A 95 -10.54 -26.68 -0.09
C VAL A 95 -9.24 -27.49 0.00
N PRO A 96 -8.99 -28.43 -0.92
CA PRO A 96 -7.78 -29.26 -0.89
C PRO A 96 -6.55 -28.54 -1.45
N CYS A 97 -5.39 -28.79 -0.83
CA CYS A 97 -4.07 -28.65 -1.45
C CYS A 97 -3.81 -29.92 -2.26
N VAL A 98 -3.70 -29.79 -3.57
CA VAL A 98 -3.42 -30.93 -4.45
C VAL A 98 -2.00 -30.79 -4.97
N GLU A 99 -1.19 -31.80 -4.70
CA GLU A 99 0.20 -31.86 -5.14
C GLU A 99 0.42 -32.96 -6.15
N LEU A 100 1.47 -32.78 -6.95
CA LEU A 100 1.95 -33.78 -7.88
C LEU A 100 2.84 -34.80 -7.16
N ILE A 101 2.32 -36.01 -6.91
CA ILE A 101 3.13 -37.13 -6.41
C ILE A 101 3.40 -38.08 -7.56
N VAL A 102 4.66 -38.11 -8.00
CA VAL A 102 5.18 -38.89 -9.14
C VAL A 102 4.53 -38.49 -10.47
N ILE A 103 3.30 -38.91 -10.73
CA ILE A 103 2.53 -38.64 -11.96
C ILE A 103 1.04 -38.36 -11.70
N PHE A 104 0.59 -38.41 -10.44
CA PHE A 104 -0.82 -38.19 -10.10
C PHE A 104 -0.97 -36.97 -9.19
N CYS A 105 -1.99 -36.17 -9.47
CA CYS A 105 -2.44 -35.10 -8.59
C CYS A 105 -3.27 -35.69 -7.45
N VAL A 106 -2.75 -35.61 -6.23
CA VAL A 106 -3.41 -36.16 -5.03
C VAL A 106 -3.59 -35.09 -3.96
N PRO A 107 -4.73 -35.08 -3.24
CA PRO A 107 -4.94 -34.14 -2.15
C PRO A 107 -4.07 -34.52 -0.96
N ILE A 108 -3.20 -33.61 -0.52
CA ILE A 108 -2.27 -33.85 0.60
C ILE A 108 -2.72 -33.16 1.89
N TYR A 109 -3.43 -32.04 1.79
CA TYR A 109 -3.98 -31.29 2.91
C TYR A 109 -5.35 -30.70 2.55
N THR A 110 -6.18 -30.45 3.55
CA THR A 110 -7.41 -29.68 3.42
C THR A 110 -7.41 -28.54 4.43
N ALA A 111 -7.70 -27.33 3.98
CA ALA A 111 -7.68 -26.13 4.82
C ALA A 111 -8.78 -25.14 4.42
N PRO A 112 -9.35 -24.38 5.37
CA PRO A 112 -10.34 -23.32 5.10
C PRO A 112 -9.86 -22.33 4.03
N LEU A 113 -10.70 -22.07 3.01
CA LEU A 113 -10.39 -21.12 1.96
C LEU A 113 -10.50 -19.68 2.48
N ILE A 114 -9.40 -18.93 2.42
CA ILE A 114 -9.37 -17.50 2.69
C ILE A 114 -10.30 -16.79 1.70
N THR A 115 -11.32 -16.11 2.21
CA THR A 115 -12.19 -15.25 1.39
C THR A 115 -11.68 -13.82 1.37
N MET A 116 -11.09 -13.39 2.48
CA MET A 116 -10.60 -12.05 2.73
C MET A 116 -9.40 -12.15 3.67
N VAL A 117 -8.32 -11.43 3.38
CA VAL A 117 -7.16 -11.38 4.27
C VAL A 117 -6.42 -10.05 4.13
N GLY A 118 -6.24 -9.35 5.23
CA GLY A 118 -5.28 -8.27 5.36
C GLY A 118 -3.96 -8.79 5.92
N THR A 119 -2.87 -8.14 5.53
CA THR A 119 -1.56 -8.36 6.13
C THR A 119 -1.20 -7.15 6.99
N SER A 120 -0.44 -7.29 8.07
CA SER A 120 0.19 -6.14 8.72
C SER A 120 1.41 -5.74 7.88
N GLY A 121 1.61 -4.45 7.62
CA GLY A 121 2.95 -3.98 7.31
C GLY A 121 3.89 -4.37 8.46
N ILE A 122 5.12 -4.76 8.12
CA ILE A 122 6.28 -5.04 9.00
C ILE A 122 5.95 -5.09 10.51
N ALA A 123 6.05 -6.29 11.10
CA ALA A 123 5.76 -6.63 12.51
C ALA A 123 5.67 -5.43 13.49
N GLY A 124 4.45 -5.01 13.86
CA GLY A 124 4.23 -3.99 14.90
C GLY A 124 2.95 -3.14 14.85
N ALA A 125 2.12 -3.21 13.80
CA ALA A 125 0.93 -2.37 13.70
C ALA A 125 -0.35 -3.05 14.22
N ILE A 126 -0.91 -2.57 15.34
CA ILE A 126 -2.21 -3.01 15.89
C ILE A 126 -3.38 -2.35 15.12
N PRO A 127 -4.40 -3.09 14.64
CA PRO A 127 -5.60 -2.50 14.05
C PRO A 127 -6.73 -2.29 15.08
N ASN A 128 -7.41 -1.15 14.97
CA ASN A 128 -8.61 -0.80 15.73
C ASN A 128 -9.87 -1.17 14.91
N PHE A 129 -10.80 -1.92 15.50
CA PHE A 129 -12.02 -2.43 14.86
C PHE A 129 -13.17 -1.41 14.96
N GLY A 130 -13.84 -1.11 13.84
CA GLY A 130 -15.08 -0.33 13.82
C GLY A 130 -15.98 -0.73 12.65
N GLY A 131 -16.99 -1.55 12.94
CA GLY A 131 -18.08 -1.94 12.04
C GLY A 131 -19.26 -0.95 12.02
N PRO A 132 -20.41 -1.28 11.36
CA PRO A 132 -21.03 -0.40 10.37
C PRO A 132 -22.49 0.03 10.66
N ASN A 133 -22.92 1.13 10.05
CA ASN A 133 -24.31 1.54 9.74
C ASN A 133 -24.22 2.77 8.82
N GLY A 134 -24.97 3.01 7.74
CA GLY A 134 -26.08 2.32 7.08
C GLY A 134 -26.73 3.32 6.09
N SER A 135 -27.30 2.78 5.00
CA SER A 135 -28.34 3.37 4.14
C SER A 135 -28.00 4.25 2.92
N ALA A 136 -28.63 3.86 1.81
CA ALA A 136 -28.59 4.36 0.43
C ALA A 136 -29.61 5.49 0.14
N ASN A 137 -29.48 6.21 -1.01
CA ASN A 137 -30.40 6.21 -2.19
C ASN A 137 -29.97 7.27 -3.29
N PRO A 138 -30.57 7.38 -4.51
CA PRO A 138 -29.87 7.50 -5.80
C PRO A 138 -30.36 8.69 -6.67
N ASN A 139 -30.13 8.64 -8.00
CA ASN A 139 -30.59 9.49 -9.13
C ASN A 139 -29.68 10.66 -9.58
N SER A 140 -29.08 10.54 -10.76
CA SER A 140 -29.62 11.08 -12.03
C SER A 140 -28.64 10.88 -13.21
N SER A 141 -29.13 11.04 -14.44
CA SER A 141 -28.80 10.27 -15.65
C SER A 141 -28.53 11.13 -16.91
N GLY A 142 -27.65 10.66 -17.83
CA GLY A 142 -27.56 10.95 -19.30
C GLY A 142 -26.80 12.23 -19.72
N ALA A 143 -26.00 12.35 -20.82
CA ALA A 143 -25.66 11.58 -22.04
C ALA A 143 -24.32 12.15 -22.69
N PRO A 144 -23.72 11.59 -23.78
CA PRO A 144 -22.30 11.75 -24.22
C PRO A 144 -22.11 12.63 -25.50
N PRO A 145 -20.87 12.95 -26.03
CA PRO A 145 -19.91 12.02 -26.72
C PRO A 145 -18.38 12.24 -26.43
N GLY A 146 -17.54 11.22 -26.73
CA GLY A 146 -16.09 11.09 -26.40
C GLY A 146 -15.05 11.78 -27.32
N PRO A 147 -13.76 11.34 -27.46
CA PRO A 147 -13.11 10.09 -26.99
C PRO A 147 -11.74 10.22 -26.24
N ASN A 148 -11.43 9.18 -25.43
CA ASN A 148 -10.12 8.64 -24.97
C ASN A 148 -9.24 9.47 -24.00
N THR A 149 -8.96 9.15 -22.72
CA THR A 149 -9.20 8.00 -21.82
C THR A 149 -8.98 8.51 -20.37
N PRO A 150 -9.94 8.40 -19.41
CA PRO A 150 -9.69 8.69 -18.00
C PRO A 150 -9.24 7.44 -17.24
N SER A 151 -8.21 7.62 -16.40
CA SER A 151 -7.81 6.73 -15.31
C SER A 151 -9.04 6.34 -14.45
N PRO A 152 -9.15 5.11 -13.92
CA PRO A 152 -10.35 4.68 -13.22
C PRO A 152 -10.48 5.39 -11.87
N THR A 153 -11.20 6.51 -11.86
CA THR A 153 -11.78 7.10 -10.66
C THR A 153 -12.99 6.28 -10.22
N GLY A 154 -12.90 5.68 -9.03
CA GLY A 154 -13.98 4.97 -8.37
C GLY A 154 -13.91 5.09 -6.84
N SER A 155 -14.59 6.11 -6.32
CA SER A 155 -15.10 6.28 -4.94
C SER A 155 -14.14 6.63 -3.79
N THR A 156 -14.27 7.89 -3.41
CA THR A 156 -13.83 8.63 -2.22
C THR A 156 -14.37 8.07 -0.91
N THR A 157 -13.51 7.55 -0.03
CA THR A 157 -13.76 7.61 1.43
C THR A 157 -12.54 8.00 2.26
N ASN A 158 -11.34 8.13 1.68
CA ASN A 158 -10.11 8.38 2.45
C ASN A 158 -9.14 9.35 1.74
N ASN A 159 -9.61 10.27 0.90
CA ASN A 159 -8.77 11.33 0.35
C ASN A 159 -8.93 12.60 1.22
N PRO A 160 -8.03 12.85 2.20
CA PRO A 160 -8.16 14.00 3.10
C PRO A 160 -8.02 15.34 2.39
N CYS A 161 -7.52 15.39 1.14
CA CYS A 161 -7.18 16.62 0.42
C CYS A 161 -7.90 16.66 -0.94
N SER A 162 -9.18 16.27 -0.95
CA SER A 162 -9.99 15.83 -2.10
C SER A 162 -10.05 16.74 -3.34
N THR A 163 -9.47 17.94 -3.31
CA THR A 163 -9.58 18.93 -4.39
C THR A 163 -8.27 19.61 -4.82
N ASN A 164 -7.14 19.48 -4.11
CA ASN A 164 -5.89 20.18 -4.52
C ASN A 164 -4.61 19.33 -4.31
N GLN A 165 -3.85 19.16 -5.40
CA GLN A 165 -2.58 18.42 -5.42
C GLN A 165 -1.51 19.05 -4.49
N SER A 166 -1.42 20.38 -4.44
CA SER A 166 -0.51 21.08 -3.52
C SER A 166 -0.86 20.83 -2.05
N GLN A 167 -2.12 20.53 -1.74
CA GLN A 167 -2.57 20.25 -0.37
C GLN A 167 -2.26 18.80 0.03
N SER A 168 -2.31 17.84 -0.90
CA SER A 168 -1.90 16.46 -0.61
C SER A 168 -0.39 16.33 -0.39
N SER A 169 0.44 17.05 -1.15
CA SER A 169 1.90 17.09 -0.89
C SER A 169 2.23 17.74 0.46
N ALA A 170 1.61 18.89 0.77
CA ALA A 170 1.76 19.57 2.05
C ALA A 170 1.34 18.69 3.24
N GLY A 171 0.19 18.01 3.14
CA GLY A 171 -0.25 17.05 4.15
C GLY A 171 0.71 15.86 4.30
N TYR A 172 1.25 15.35 3.20
CA TYR A 172 2.20 14.24 3.21
C TYR A 172 3.50 14.57 3.95
N ILE A 173 4.07 15.74 3.66
CA ILE A 173 5.27 16.24 4.33
C ILE A 173 4.99 16.44 5.81
N THR A 174 3.84 17.04 6.16
CA THR A 174 3.45 17.20 7.58
C THR A 174 3.42 15.85 8.29
N ALA A 175 2.90 14.80 7.64
CA ALA A 175 2.80 13.48 8.24
C ALA A 175 4.17 12.77 8.35
N ASN A 176 5.18 13.20 7.59
CA ASN A 176 6.54 12.70 7.68
C ASN A 176 7.38 13.47 8.72
N GLU A 177 7.20 14.77 8.84
CA GLU A 177 7.94 15.64 9.78
C GLU A 177 7.34 15.65 11.18
N GLY A 178 6.01 15.56 11.26
CA GLY A 178 5.22 15.75 12.47
C GLY A 178 4.98 17.23 12.80
N TRP A 179 4.08 17.47 13.75
CA TRP A 179 3.69 18.83 14.17
C TRP A 179 4.00 19.10 15.64
N ARG A 180 4.82 20.12 15.93
CA ARG A 180 5.18 20.52 17.29
C ARG A 180 5.10 22.03 17.49
N ASN A 181 4.18 22.49 18.32
CA ASN A 181 4.04 23.92 18.62
C ASN A 181 5.16 24.47 19.52
N ASN A 182 5.81 23.61 20.32
CA ASN A 182 6.94 23.98 21.16
C ASN A 182 8.26 23.78 20.41
N VAL A 183 9.24 24.63 20.71
CA VAL A 183 10.62 24.45 20.24
C VAL A 183 11.19 23.13 20.77
N TYR A 184 11.89 22.39 19.91
CA TYR A 184 12.60 21.16 20.23
C TYR A 184 13.97 21.15 19.56
N VAL A 185 14.83 20.23 20.00
CA VAL A 185 16.13 19.97 19.37
C VAL A 185 15.98 18.79 18.41
N ASP A 186 16.38 18.96 17.16
CA ASP A 186 16.34 17.89 16.16
C ASP A 186 17.45 16.83 16.40
N SER A 187 17.49 15.79 15.57
CA SER A 187 18.52 14.74 15.65
C SER A 187 19.94 15.24 15.36
N ARG A 188 20.08 16.44 14.82
CA ARG A 188 21.35 17.11 14.49
C ARG A 188 21.73 18.17 15.52
N GLY A 189 20.98 18.31 16.62
CA GLY A 189 21.26 19.27 17.69
C GLY A 189 20.75 20.69 17.42
N ASN A 190 19.94 20.91 16.39
CA ASN A 190 19.48 22.24 16.01
C ASN A 190 18.10 22.60 16.59
N PRO A 191 17.88 23.86 16.99
CA PRO A 191 16.58 24.34 17.45
C PRO A 191 15.57 24.35 16.30
N THR A 192 14.45 23.67 16.50
CA THR A 192 13.41 23.43 15.48
C THR A 192 12.02 23.65 16.09
N VAL A 193 11.04 24.08 15.31
CA VAL A 193 9.65 24.26 15.74
C VAL A 193 8.67 23.95 14.60
N GLY A 194 7.38 23.85 14.91
CA GLY A 194 6.32 23.67 13.93
C GLY A 194 6.43 22.33 13.21
N ILE A 195 6.47 22.37 11.89
CA ILE A 195 6.58 21.22 11.00
C ILE A 195 7.98 21.26 10.39
N GLY A 196 8.97 20.75 11.13
CA GLY A 196 10.37 20.67 10.67
C GLY A 196 11.07 22.02 10.43
N HIS A 197 10.55 23.14 10.94
CA HIS A 197 11.14 24.47 10.70
C HIS A 197 12.38 24.69 11.56
N LEU A 198 13.55 24.71 10.92
CA LEU A 198 14.83 25.06 11.54
C LEU A 198 14.87 26.54 11.92
N ILE A 199 14.98 26.84 13.20
CA ILE A 199 15.03 28.22 13.71
C ILE A 199 16.39 28.82 13.38
N ARG A 200 16.39 29.88 12.57
CA ARG A 200 17.60 30.59 12.14
C ARG A 200 17.99 31.70 13.11
N ALA A 201 19.26 32.10 13.04
CA ALA A 201 19.76 33.24 13.80
C ALA A 201 18.96 34.51 13.42
N GLY A 202 18.34 35.14 14.42
CA GLY A 202 17.51 36.34 14.25
C GLY A 202 16.01 36.08 14.18
N GLU A 203 15.57 34.83 14.06
CA GLU A 203 14.15 34.48 14.19
C GLU A 203 13.72 34.45 15.65
N SER A 204 12.67 35.19 15.99
CA SER A 204 12.11 35.23 17.34
C SER A 204 10.93 34.28 17.42
N ILE A 205 11.03 33.31 18.33
CA ILE A 205 9.93 32.44 18.75
C ILE A 205 9.60 32.80 20.21
N PRO A 206 8.74 33.80 20.45
CA PRO A 206 8.44 34.27 21.79
C PRO A 206 7.99 33.12 22.68
N SER A 207 8.61 32.99 23.86
CA SER A 207 8.33 31.93 24.83
C SER A 207 8.54 30.49 24.34
N GLY A 208 9.23 30.29 23.20
CA GLY A 208 9.50 28.97 22.64
C GLY A 208 8.25 28.23 22.15
N TYR A 209 7.17 28.96 21.84
CA TYR A 209 5.89 28.40 21.43
C TYR A 209 5.31 29.14 20.22
N LEU A 210 4.68 28.41 19.30
CA LEU A 210 3.92 28.93 18.17
C LEU A 210 2.46 28.51 18.25
N THR A 211 1.54 29.41 17.90
CA THR A 211 0.14 29.06 17.62
C THR A 211 0.05 28.24 16.34
N ASP A 212 -1.04 27.50 16.15
CA ASP A 212 -1.25 26.70 14.94
C ASP A 212 -1.19 27.55 13.65
N THR A 213 -1.69 28.79 13.70
CA THR A 213 -1.59 29.71 12.57
C THR A 213 -0.14 30.12 12.28
N GLN A 214 0.67 30.36 13.31
CA GLN A 214 2.09 30.65 13.12
C GLN A 214 2.84 29.43 12.57
N VAL A 215 2.56 28.22 13.09
CA VAL A 215 3.15 26.98 12.55
C VAL A 215 2.83 26.82 11.06
N ARG A 216 1.57 27.01 10.66
CA ARG A 216 1.18 26.96 9.23
C ARG A 216 1.89 28.03 8.40
N ASN A 217 2.07 29.24 8.93
CA ASN A 217 2.76 30.30 8.20
C ASN A 217 4.22 29.96 7.92
N TYR A 218 4.96 29.45 8.92
CA TYR A 218 6.33 28.98 8.71
C TYR A 218 6.37 27.81 7.74
N PHE A 219 5.51 26.81 7.95
CA PHE A 219 5.45 25.65 7.08
C PHE A 219 5.14 26.01 5.61
N ASN A 220 4.21 26.93 5.35
CA ASN A 220 3.89 27.37 4.00
C ASN A 220 5.10 28.00 3.28
N GLN A 221 5.95 28.73 4.01
CA GLN A 221 7.16 29.33 3.46
C GLN A 221 8.21 28.26 3.14
N ASP A 222 8.44 27.33 4.07
CA ASP A 222 9.40 26.24 3.87
C ASP A 222 8.94 25.27 2.76
N TYR A 223 7.64 24.96 2.72
CA TYR A 223 7.01 24.15 1.68
C TYR A 223 7.14 24.82 0.31
N SER A 224 6.85 26.13 0.20
CA SER A 224 7.00 26.86 -1.06
C SER A 224 8.46 26.86 -1.54
N ARG A 225 9.42 26.95 -0.63
CA ARG A 225 10.84 26.79 -0.94
C ARG A 225 11.15 25.39 -1.45
N ALA A 226 10.68 24.35 -0.77
CA ALA A 226 10.89 22.96 -1.19
C ALA A 226 10.29 22.65 -2.58
N VAL A 227 9.14 23.24 -2.92
CA VAL A 227 8.55 23.14 -4.27
C VAL A 227 9.47 23.77 -5.32
N ASN A 228 9.97 24.98 -5.07
CA ASN A 228 10.89 25.65 -5.99
C ASN A 228 12.22 24.90 -6.12
N ASP A 229 12.73 24.37 -5.01
CA ASP A 229 13.95 23.57 -4.98
C ASP A 229 13.78 22.29 -5.80
N ALA A 230 12.68 21.55 -5.62
CA ALA A 230 12.37 20.35 -6.39
C ALA A 230 12.22 20.63 -7.89
N ARG A 231 11.52 21.71 -8.26
CA ARG A 231 11.40 22.16 -9.65
C ARG A 231 12.78 22.50 -10.24
N GLY A 232 13.57 23.30 -9.53
CA GLY A 232 14.91 23.66 -9.99
C GLY A 232 15.84 22.45 -10.14
N ALA A 233 15.73 21.46 -9.26
CA ALA A 233 16.48 20.21 -9.39
C ALA A 233 16.05 19.44 -10.64
N ALA A 234 14.75 19.31 -10.88
CA ALA A 234 14.24 18.68 -12.10
C ALA A 234 14.76 19.38 -13.38
N ASP A 235 14.71 20.72 -13.42
CA ASP A 235 15.21 21.51 -14.55
C ASP A 235 16.70 21.25 -14.83
N ARG A 236 17.53 21.17 -13.78
CA ARG A 236 18.97 20.87 -13.90
C ARG A 236 19.25 19.45 -14.41
N HIS A 237 18.28 18.55 -14.27
CA HIS A 237 18.34 17.17 -14.76
C HIS A 237 17.51 16.94 -16.03
N ASN A 238 17.16 18.01 -16.76
CA ASN A 238 16.38 17.95 -18.00
C ASN A 238 14.98 17.31 -17.86
N VAL A 239 14.38 17.43 -16.67
CA VAL A 239 13.02 16.93 -16.40
C VAL A 239 12.08 18.10 -16.21
N ASP A 240 10.98 18.14 -16.98
CA ASP A 240 9.88 19.08 -16.73
C ASP A 240 9.06 18.60 -15.52
N PHE A 241 9.27 19.26 -14.37
CA PHE A 241 8.57 18.96 -13.13
C PHE A 241 7.04 19.03 -13.26
N ASP A 242 6.52 20.01 -14.00
CA ASP A 242 5.08 20.27 -14.11
C ASP A 242 4.40 19.21 -15.01
N SER A 243 5.17 18.49 -15.83
CA SER A 243 4.70 17.34 -16.61
C SER A 243 4.57 16.04 -15.80
N LEU A 244 5.20 15.96 -14.63
CA LEU A 244 5.16 14.78 -13.78
C LEU A 244 3.78 14.59 -13.14
N SER A 245 3.46 13.35 -12.77
CA SER A 245 2.24 13.07 -12.03
C SER A 245 2.28 13.70 -10.63
N PRO A 246 1.12 14.02 -10.03
CA PRO A 246 1.06 14.68 -8.72
C PRO A 246 1.74 13.89 -7.60
N ALA A 247 1.67 12.55 -7.67
CA ALA A 247 2.30 11.70 -6.67
C ALA A 247 3.84 11.75 -6.80
N ARG A 248 4.38 11.78 -8.02
CA ARG A 248 5.83 11.91 -8.26
C ARG A 248 6.34 13.31 -7.92
N GLN A 249 5.58 14.36 -8.23
CA GLN A 249 5.85 15.71 -7.75
C GLN A 249 5.93 15.73 -6.21
N THR A 250 4.97 15.10 -5.54
CA THR A 250 4.97 14.99 -4.07
C THR A 250 6.24 14.34 -3.53
N VAL A 251 6.73 13.27 -4.15
CA VAL A 251 7.99 12.61 -3.75
C VAL A 251 9.18 13.57 -3.87
N LEU A 252 9.30 14.27 -4.99
CA LEU A 252 10.43 15.20 -5.21
C LEU A 252 10.39 16.38 -4.23
N VAL A 253 9.21 16.94 -3.95
CA VAL A 253 9.04 18.01 -2.97
C VAL A 253 9.33 17.51 -1.56
N ASP A 254 8.87 16.31 -1.18
CA ASP A 254 9.14 15.71 0.12
C ASP A 254 10.64 15.45 0.33
N MET A 255 11.33 14.96 -0.70
CA MET A 255 12.78 14.79 -0.67
C MET A 255 13.50 16.13 -0.56
N ALA A 256 13.13 17.13 -1.37
CA ALA A 256 13.70 18.48 -1.28
C ALA A 256 13.48 19.10 0.10
N PHE A 257 12.32 18.91 0.71
CA PHE A 257 12.04 19.37 2.08
C PHE A 257 12.94 18.69 3.11
N ASN A 258 13.13 17.38 2.99
CA ASN A 258 13.90 16.59 3.96
C ASN A 258 15.42 16.88 3.92
N MET A 259 15.98 16.98 2.72
CA MET A 259 17.43 16.97 2.53
C MET A 259 17.98 18.15 1.73
N GLY A 260 17.11 19.06 1.28
CA GLY A 260 17.49 20.22 0.48
C GLY A 260 17.95 19.88 -0.94
N THR A 261 18.39 20.90 -1.65
CA THR A 261 19.06 20.80 -2.96
C THR A 261 20.50 21.28 -2.87
N ASN A 262 21.35 20.81 -3.78
CA ASN A 262 22.70 21.32 -3.95
C ASN A 262 23.00 21.54 -5.45
N PRO A 263 22.55 22.68 -6.03
CA PRO A 263 22.74 22.98 -7.44
C PRO A 263 24.21 23.12 -7.87
N ASN A 264 25.13 23.34 -6.92
CA ASN A 264 26.55 23.61 -7.18
C ASN A 264 27.46 22.41 -6.87
N GLY A 265 26.90 21.20 -6.74
CA GLY A 265 27.49 20.06 -6.01
C GLY A 265 28.95 19.73 -6.32
N LEU A 266 29.87 20.05 -5.41
CA LEU A 266 31.21 19.44 -5.34
C LEU A 266 31.86 19.43 -3.92
N THR A 267 31.18 19.90 -2.86
CA THR A 267 31.67 19.65 -1.49
C THR A 267 31.22 18.26 -1.02
N GLN A 268 32.19 17.38 -0.77
CA GLN A 268 31.96 16.04 -0.22
C GLN A 268 31.05 16.12 1.02
N GLY A 269 29.87 15.50 0.97
CA GLY A 269 29.04 15.23 2.15
C GLY A 269 27.56 15.64 2.09
N GLN A 270 27.12 16.50 1.15
CA GLN A 270 25.71 16.94 1.08
C GLN A 270 25.29 17.19 -0.37
N GLN A 271 24.86 16.14 -1.09
CA GLN A 271 24.43 16.29 -2.48
C GLN A 271 22.95 16.69 -2.62
N GLY A 272 22.16 16.57 -1.54
CA GLY A 272 20.72 16.88 -1.56
C GLY A 272 19.98 16.06 -2.62
N LEU A 273 18.82 16.57 -3.06
CA LEU A 273 18.01 15.98 -4.12
C LEU A 273 18.76 15.89 -5.48
N ASP A 274 19.65 16.84 -5.79
CA ASP A 274 20.47 16.85 -7.02
C ASP A 274 21.45 15.66 -7.09
N GLY A 275 21.81 15.06 -5.95
CA GLY A 275 22.73 13.92 -5.88
C GLY A 275 22.20 12.62 -6.49
N PHE A 276 20.89 12.51 -6.67
CA PHE A 276 20.21 11.28 -7.09
C PHE A 276 20.27 11.08 -8.62
N ASN A 277 21.48 11.19 -9.20
CA ASN A 277 21.70 11.16 -10.65
C ASN A 277 21.05 9.96 -11.36
N ARG A 278 21.03 8.79 -10.72
CA ARG A 278 20.41 7.58 -11.31
C ARG A 278 18.89 7.60 -11.24
N MET A 279 18.30 8.17 -10.18
CA MET A 279 16.87 8.43 -10.10
C MET A 279 16.47 9.41 -11.20
N TRP A 280 17.19 10.52 -11.32
CA TRP A 280 16.95 11.54 -12.34
C TRP A 280 17.05 10.99 -13.77
N SER A 281 18.07 10.19 -14.06
CA SER A 281 18.18 9.48 -15.34
C SER A 281 17.01 8.53 -15.60
N GLY A 282 16.47 7.88 -14.55
CA GLY A 282 15.26 7.06 -14.67
C GLY A 282 14.02 7.91 -14.97
N ILE A 283 13.86 9.07 -14.31
CA ILE A 283 12.75 9.99 -14.53
C ILE A 283 12.79 10.56 -15.96
N GLU A 284 13.95 11.05 -16.40
CA GLU A 284 14.15 11.58 -17.77
C GLU A 284 13.81 10.53 -18.84
N ALA A 285 14.16 9.26 -18.60
CA ALA A 285 13.86 8.15 -19.50
C ALA A 285 12.41 7.61 -19.37
N GLY A 286 11.63 8.07 -18.40
CA GLY A 286 10.32 7.49 -18.06
C GLY A 286 10.39 6.08 -17.46
N ASP A 287 11.56 5.63 -17.02
CA ASP A 287 11.78 4.36 -16.32
C ASP A 287 11.49 4.53 -14.82
N TRP A 288 10.19 4.50 -14.49
CA TRP A 288 9.71 4.74 -13.13
C TRP A 288 10.15 3.67 -12.14
N GLN A 289 10.28 2.42 -12.57
CA GLN A 289 10.74 1.33 -11.71
C GLN A 289 12.18 1.56 -11.27
N ARG A 290 13.05 1.94 -12.20
CA ARG A 290 14.42 2.34 -11.87
C ARG A 290 14.46 3.60 -11.04
N ALA A 291 13.67 4.62 -11.38
CA ALA A 291 13.61 5.86 -10.61
C ALA A 291 13.29 5.58 -9.14
N GLY A 292 12.27 4.75 -8.86
CA GLY A 292 11.92 4.37 -7.49
C GLY A 292 13.01 3.57 -6.78
N GLN A 293 13.66 2.60 -7.43
CA GLN A 293 14.78 1.85 -6.84
C GLN A 293 15.93 2.76 -6.41
N GLU A 294 16.22 3.78 -7.22
CA GLU A 294 17.33 4.71 -6.99
C GLU A 294 17.01 5.80 -5.95
N VAL A 295 15.75 5.96 -5.53
CA VAL A 295 15.38 6.83 -4.38
C VAL A 295 16.06 6.36 -3.09
N GLN A 296 16.37 5.07 -2.91
CA GLN A 296 17.04 4.57 -1.71
C GLN A 296 18.58 4.77 -1.71
N GLY A 297 19.12 5.49 -2.71
CA GLY A 297 20.55 5.58 -2.98
C GLY A 297 21.40 6.32 -1.92
N SER A 298 22.43 5.62 -1.45
CA SER A 298 23.64 6.07 -0.70
C SER A 298 23.49 6.78 0.66
N GLY A 299 22.31 7.28 1.04
CA GLY A 299 22.12 7.93 2.34
C GLY A 299 20.67 8.25 2.75
N TYR A 300 19.72 8.11 1.83
CA TYR A 300 18.29 8.28 2.11
C TYR A 300 17.62 6.91 2.31
N TYR A 301 17.36 6.54 3.56
CA TYR A 301 16.83 5.22 3.91
C TYR A 301 15.81 5.28 5.04
N GLY A 302 15.02 4.22 5.17
CA GLY A 302 14.00 4.06 6.21
C GLY A 302 12.57 4.26 5.68
N PRO A 303 11.56 4.19 6.56
CA PRO A 303 10.17 4.07 6.15
C PRO A 303 9.66 5.20 5.24
N ARG A 304 10.20 6.41 5.38
CA ARG A 304 9.91 7.55 4.50
C ARG A 304 10.47 7.32 3.10
N ALA A 305 11.76 6.95 3.00
CA ALA A 305 12.44 6.68 1.74
C ALA A 305 11.79 5.50 0.99
N ASP A 306 11.41 4.44 1.72
CA ASP A 306 10.74 3.27 1.13
C ASP A 306 9.37 3.64 0.51
N ARG A 307 8.60 4.49 1.19
CA ARG A 307 7.35 5.01 0.62
C ARG A 307 7.58 5.89 -0.58
N ASN A 308 8.55 6.81 -0.52
CA ASN A 308 8.88 7.68 -1.65
C ASN A 308 9.32 6.87 -2.87
N ALA A 309 10.15 5.84 -2.66
CA ALA A 309 10.57 4.90 -3.69
C ALA A 309 9.37 4.20 -4.34
N GLN A 310 8.44 3.70 -3.51
CA GLN A 310 7.24 3.03 -3.99
C GLN A 310 6.34 3.99 -4.78
N ILE A 311 6.05 5.18 -4.24
CA ILE A 311 5.21 6.19 -4.90
C ILE A 311 5.83 6.62 -6.24
N MET A 312 7.15 6.85 -6.28
CA MET A 312 7.87 7.21 -7.50
C MET A 312 7.71 6.13 -8.59
N ALA A 313 7.82 4.85 -8.18
CA ALA A 313 7.71 3.72 -9.11
C ALA A 313 6.28 3.44 -9.59
N THR A 314 5.28 3.59 -8.72
CA THR A 314 3.91 3.12 -8.99
C THR A 314 2.91 4.23 -9.32
N ASP A 315 3.24 5.49 -9.04
CA ASP A 315 2.31 6.61 -9.12
C ASP A 315 1.10 6.49 -8.17
N ASP A 316 1.22 5.71 -7.10
CA ASP A 316 0.11 5.38 -6.22
C ASP A 316 -0.16 6.49 -5.19
N GLN A 317 -1.05 7.42 -5.55
CA GLN A 317 -1.55 8.48 -4.67
C GLN A 317 -2.20 7.95 -3.37
N SER A 318 -2.66 6.69 -3.34
CA SER A 318 -3.27 6.14 -2.13
C SER A 318 -2.24 5.98 -1.00
N LEU A 319 -0.96 5.77 -1.31
CA LEU A 319 0.11 5.70 -0.30
C LEU A 319 0.35 7.05 0.38
N ILE A 320 0.21 8.14 -0.40
CA ILE A 320 0.24 9.51 0.12
C ILE A 320 -0.93 9.71 1.08
N ASN A 321 -2.16 9.43 0.62
CA ASN A 321 -3.37 9.62 1.41
C ASN A 321 -3.35 8.77 2.69
N GLN A 322 -2.88 7.52 2.61
CA GLN A 322 -2.71 6.65 3.77
C GLN A 322 -1.76 7.24 4.81
N GLN A 323 -0.66 7.88 4.37
CA GLN A 323 0.27 8.51 5.30
C GLN A 323 -0.35 9.75 5.95
N ILE A 324 -1.08 10.57 5.20
CA ILE A 324 -1.79 11.74 5.74
C ILE A 324 -2.82 11.31 6.80
N ASN A 325 -3.61 10.28 6.50
CA ASN A 325 -4.67 9.80 7.39
C ASN A 325 -4.16 9.20 8.71
N ARG A 326 -2.85 8.93 8.83
CA ARG A 326 -2.24 8.46 10.10
C ARG A 326 -2.02 9.59 11.10
N ASP A 327 -2.05 10.85 10.66
CA ASP A 327 -1.88 12.01 11.53
C ASP A 327 -3.05 13.01 11.36
N PRO A 328 -3.93 13.12 12.37
CA PRO A 328 -5.05 14.06 12.35
C PRO A 328 -4.63 15.52 12.11
N ARG A 329 -3.42 15.93 12.55
CA ARG A 329 -2.93 17.30 12.34
C ARG A 329 -2.49 17.51 10.90
N SER A 330 -1.91 16.50 10.27
CA SER A 330 -1.56 16.52 8.84
C SER A 330 -2.81 16.62 7.95
N ALA A 331 -3.89 15.92 8.30
CA ALA A 331 -5.16 16.06 7.62
C ALA A 331 -5.73 17.49 7.70
N SER A 332 -5.44 18.25 8.77
CA SER A 332 -5.92 19.64 8.90
C SER A 332 -5.25 20.66 7.96
N ILE A 333 -4.11 20.29 7.34
CA ILE A 333 -3.44 21.11 6.30
C ILE A 333 -4.08 20.92 4.93
N CYS A 334 -4.93 19.92 4.79
CA CYS A 334 -5.78 19.72 3.64
C CYS A 334 -7.14 20.38 3.90
N PRO A 335 -7.31 21.69 3.65
CA PRO A 335 -8.62 22.30 3.85
C PRO A 335 -9.64 21.60 2.93
N ILE A 336 -10.81 21.37 3.52
CA ILE A 336 -11.98 20.71 2.95
C ILE A 336 -12.69 21.61 1.95
#